data_AF-A0AAN0LVJ0-F1
#
_entry.id   AF-A0AAN0LVJ0-F1
#
_cell.length_a   1.000
_cell.length_b   1.000
_cell.length_c   1.000
_cell.angle_alpha   90.00
_cell.angle_beta   90.00
_cell.angle_gamma   90.00
#
_symmetry.space_group_name_H-M   'P 1'
#
loop_
_entity.id
_entity.type
_entity.pdbx_description
1 polymer ?
#
loop_
_entity_poly.entity_id
_entity_poly.type
_entity_poly.pdbx_seq_one_letter_code
_entity_poly.pdbx_strand_id
1 'polypeptide(L)'
;MTLQGSERSISLFFVAYFSERYSFLEDFIDPLQITAINTLTKNMGDVELKLTTTQDINHLKIWLFVRITLSQLIHPKQIYQAFEIIENEAIQTQFQMAFNMPLSNEIINFCFEFLLINRFSFSLEQASLQAAESAEDARLLKNLETLIDVILSNDKVSIKNREYMIINIFNIVRMTYSPTFILYDRNLDFLEHLKKTEAKIYTQVDAMFDEIFEDSLSLEQKHEILYIILSHWSGSLDSLHPRNYNSQCRNLR
;
A
#
# COMPACT_ATOMS: atom_id res chain seq x y z
N MET A 1 15.32 -12.24 -25.48
CA MET A 1 15.61 -10.97 -24.79
C MET A 1 15.45 -11.23 -23.30
N THR A 2 16.42 -10.85 -22.47
CA THR A 2 16.39 -11.12 -21.01
C THR A 2 16.53 -9.81 -20.26
N LEU A 3 15.66 -9.57 -19.28
CA LEU A 3 15.75 -8.43 -18.38
C LEU A 3 16.84 -8.72 -17.33
N GLN A 4 17.74 -7.76 -17.07
CA GLN A 4 18.81 -7.89 -16.08
C GLN A 4 18.64 -6.82 -14.99
N GLY A 5 18.84 -7.19 -13.73
CA GLY A 5 18.68 -6.30 -12.59
C GLY A 5 18.44 -7.07 -11.30
N SER A 6 18.19 -6.35 -10.20
CA SER A 6 17.76 -6.99 -8.96
C SER A 6 16.33 -7.52 -9.12
N GLU A 7 16.07 -8.74 -8.65
CA GLU A 7 14.75 -9.35 -8.67
C GLU A 7 13.67 -8.46 -8.06
N ARG A 8 14.02 -7.78 -6.95
CA ARG A 8 13.13 -6.84 -6.27
C ARG A 8 12.78 -5.65 -7.17
N SER A 9 13.76 -5.03 -7.82
CA SER A 9 13.53 -3.91 -8.74
C SER A 9 12.67 -4.33 -9.93
N ILE A 10 12.90 -5.53 -10.45
CA ILE A 10 12.10 -6.09 -11.55
C ILE A 10 10.65 -6.32 -11.11
N SER A 11 10.46 -6.91 -9.91
CA SER A 11 9.13 -7.14 -9.35
C SER A 11 8.38 -5.81 -9.17
N LEU A 12 9.02 -4.81 -8.54
CA LEU A 12 8.42 -3.50 -8.30
C LEU A 12 8.07 -2.78 -9.59
N PHE A 13 8.93 -2.82 -10.61
CA PHE A 13 8.65 -2.26 -11.92
C PHE A 13 7.39 -2.85 -12.55
N PHE A 14 7.25 -4.18 -12.57
CA PHE A 14 6.07 -4.82 -13.16
C PHE A 14 4.82 -4.58 -12.34
N VAL A 15 4.91 -4.55 -11.02
CA VAL A 15 3.77 -4.20 -10.16
C VAL A 15 3.29 -2.78 -10.47
N ALA A 16 4.18 -1.80 -10.50
CA ALA A 16 3.83 -0.41 -10.85
C ALA A 16 3.25 -0.32 -12.28
N TYR A 17 3.87 -1.00 -13.24
CA TYR A 17 3.39 -1.04 -14.63
C TYR A 17 1.96 -1.56 -14.74
N PHE A 18 1.67 -2.70 -14.11
CA PHE A 18 0.34 -3.30 -14.18
C PHE A 18 -0.70 -2.48 -13.41
N SER A 19 -0.34 -1.94 -12.24
CA SER A 19 -1.22 -1.07 -11.46
C SER A 19 -1.54 0.25 -12.16
N GLU A 20 -0.64 0.76 -13.00
CA GLU A 20 -0.88 1.97 -13.79
C GLU A 20 -1.71 1.68 -15.05
N ARG A 21 -1.41 0.56 -15.72
CA ARG A 21 -2.02 0.21 -17.00
C ARG A 21 -3.43 -0.35 -16.88
N TYR A 22 -3.73 -1.04 -15.78
CA TYR A 22 -4.98 -1.77 -15.57
C TYR A 22 -5.64 -1.35 -14.27
N SER A 23 -6.98 -1.32 -14.25
CA SER A 23 -7.71 -0.96 -13.03
C SER A 23 -7.69 -2.13 -12.05
N PHE A 24 -7.85 -3.34 -12.57
CA PHE A 24 -7.91 -4.58 -11.80
C PHE A 24 -7.05 -5.68 -12.44
N LEU A 25 -6.58 -6.62 -11.61
CA LEU A 25 -5.87 -7.81 -12.11
C LEU A 25 -6.72 -8.57 -13.14
N GLU A 26 -8.03 -8.60 -12.91
CA GLU A 26 -9.04 -9.24 -13.73
C GLU A 26 -9.07 -8.72 -15.18
N ASP A 27 -8.54 -7.52 -15.44
CA ASP A 27 -8.57 -6.90 -16.76
C ASP A 27 -7.55 -7.51 -17.74
N PHE A 28 -6.54 -8.25 -17.26
CA PHE A 28 -5.42 -8.70 -18.10
C PHE A 28 -4.93 -10.13 -17.85
N ILE A 29 -5.56 -10.86 -16.91
CA ILE A 29 -5.14 -12.20 -16.48
C ILE A 29 -6.23 -13.23 -16.77
N ASP A 30 -5.83 -14.49 -16.96
CA ASP A 30 -6.76 -15.59 -17.20
C ASP A 30 -7.65 -15.85 -15.96
N PRO A 31 -8.96 -16.13 -16.11
CA PRO A 31 -9.86 -16.44 -15.01
C PRO A 31 -9.37 -17.56 -14.07
N LEU A 32 -8.67 -18.56 -14.59
CA LEU A 32 -8.10 -19.66 -13.81
C LEU A 32 -6.98 -19.16 -12.89
N GLN A 33 -6.12 -18.27 -13.39
CA GLN A 33 -5.05 -17.63 -12.62
C GLN A 33 -5.60 -16.71 -11.54
N ILE A 34 -6.63 -15.92 -11.86
CA ILE A 34 -7.35 -15.08 -10.89
C ILE A 34 -7.93 -15.95 -9.78
N THR A 35 -8.57 -17.07 -10.14
CA THR A 35 -9.17 -17.96 -9.14
C THR A 35 -8.10 -18.58 -8.26
N ALA A 36 -6.98 -19.04 -8.82
CA ALA A 36 -5.85 -19.56 -8.04
C ALA A 36 -5.26 -18.52 -7.08
N ILE A 37 -5.06 -17.27 -7.53
CA ILE A 37 -4.59 -16.17 -6.68
C ILE A 37 -5.59 -15.87 -5.56
N ASN A 38 -6.88 -15.78 -5.87
CA ASN A 38 -7.93 -15.57 -4.87
C ASN A 38 -7.98 -16.70 -3.83
N THR A 39 -7.79 -17.94 -4.26
CA THR A 39 -7.71 -19.09 -3.34
C THR A 39 -6.47 -18.98 -2.46
N LEU A 40 -5.31 -18.61 -3.00
CA LEU A 40 -4.10 -18.41 -2.22
C LEU A 40 -4.26 -17.29 -1.19
N THR A 41 -4.78 -16.12 -1.57
CA THR A 41 -4.96 -14.99 -0.65
C THR A 41 -5.87 -15.37 0.52
N LYS A 42 -6.98 -16.08 0.24
CA LYS A 42 -7.92 -16.54 1.28
C LYS A 42 -7.35 -17.56 2.25
N ASN A 43 -6.41 -18.39 1.80
CA ASN A 43 -5.84 -19.47 2.61
C ASN A 43 -4.55 -19.07 3.34
N MET A 44 -4.05 -17.85 3.15
CA MET A 44 -2.83 -17.34 3.79
C MET A 44 -3.08 -16.66 5.15
N GLY A 45 -4.24 -16.93 5.77
CA GLY A 45 -4.57 -16.50 7.14
C GLY A 45 -4.96 -15.02 7.26
N ASP A 46 -4.63 -14.40 8.41
CA ASP A 46 -5.03 -13.04 8.82
C ASP A 46 -4.59 -11.89 7.89
N VAL A 47 -3.86 -12.19 6.80
CA VAL A 47 -3.42 -11.22 5.81
C VAL A 47 -4.62 -10.57 5.11
N GLU A 48 -5.63 -11.35 4.74
CA GLU A 48 -6.86 -10.83 4.12
C GLU A 48 -7.74 -10.06 5.14
N LEU A 49 -7.63 -10.40 6.43
CA LEU A 49 -8.38 -9.73 7.52
C LEU A 49 -7.86 -8.33 7.85
N LYS A 50 -6.69 -7.93 7.35
CA LYS A 50 -6.02 -6.67 7.71
C LYS A 50 -5.82 -5.70 6.55
N LEU A 51 -6.03 -6.14 5.30
CA LEU A 51 -6.17 -5.25 4.16
C LEU A 51 -7.60 -4.69 4.15
N THR A 52 -7.73 -3.37 4.25
CA THR A 52 -9.02 -2.73 4.54
C THR A 52 -9.74 -2.23 3.30
N THR A 53 -9.03 -2.10 2.16
CA THR A 53 -9.62 -1.57 0.92
C THR A 53 -9.52 -2.54 -0.25
N THR A 54 -10.48 -2.43 -1.18
CA THR A 54 -10.47 -3.16 -2.45
C THR A 54 -9.19 -2.91 -3.26
N GLN A 55 -8.63 -1.69 -3.16
CA GLN A 55 -7.39 -1.33 -3.87
C GLN A 55 -6.18 -2.05 -3.29
N ASP A 56 -6.08 -2.16 -1.96
CA ASP A 56 -4.98 -2.88 -1.31
C ASP A 56 -5.00 -4.37 -1.67
N ILE A 57 -6.19 -4.96 -1.70
CA ILE A 57 -6.40 -6.34 -2.15
C ILE A 57 -5.98 -6.48 -3.62
N ASN A 58 -6.35 -5.54 -4.49
CA ASN A 58 -5.95 -5.59 -5.89
C ASN A 58 -4.43 -5.45 -6.08
N HIS A 59 -3.77 -4.56 -5.34
CA HIS A 59 -2.31 -4.45 -5.36
C HIS A 59 -1.63 -5.73 -4.87
N LEU A 60 -2.15 -6.38 -3.82
CA LEU A 60 -1.66 -7.68 -3.37
C LEU A 60 -1.78 -8.73 -4.49
N LYS A 61 -2.93 -8.79 -5.17
CA LYS A 61 -3.14 -9.73 -6.28
C LYS A 61 -2.15 -9.50 -7.42
N ILE A 62 -1.93 -8.24 -7.82
CA ILE A 62 -0.94 -7.87 -8.85
C ILE A 62 0.47 -8.28 -8.40
N TRP A 63 0.83 -8.01 -7.15
CA TRP A 63 2.10 -8.45 -6.58
C TRP A 63 2.28 -9.97 -6.68
N LEU A 64 1.29 -10.74 -6.22
CA LEU A 64 1.35 -12.20 -6.28
C LEU A 64 1.47 -12.71 -7.71
N PHE A 65 0.70 -12.15 -8.64
CA PHE A 65 0.80 -12.51 -10.05
C PHE A 65 2.22 -12.28 -10.60
N VAL A 66 2.81 -11.12 -10.33
CA VAL A 66 4.18 -10.80 -10.76
C VAL A 66 5.20 -11.76 -10.15
N ARG A 67 5.09 -12.05 -8.85
CA ARG A 67 6.02 -12.96 -8.16
C ARG A 67 5.91 -14.40 -8.67
N ILE A 68 4.69 -14.92 -8.83
CA ILE A 68 4.47 -16.26 -9.40
C ILE A 68 5.07 -16.35 -10.80
N THR A 69 4.79 -15.37 -11.66
CA THR A 69 5.34 -15.32 -13.01
C THR A 69 6.87 -15.26 -13.01
N LEU A 70 7.48 -14.45 -12.12
CA LEU A 70 8.93 -14.38 -11.99
C LEU A 70 9.54 -15.68 -11.49
N SER A 71 8.90 -16.38 -10.56
CA SER A 71 9.37 -17.68 -10.04
C SER A 71 9.45 -18.79 -11.09
N GLN A 72 8.81 -18.61 -12.26
CA GLN A 72 8.97 -19.51 -13.40
C GLN A 72 10.28 -19.25 -14.16
N LEU A 73 10.82 -18.03 -14.05
CA LEU A 73 12.00 -17.56 -14.76
C LEU A 73 13.26 -17.61 -13.88
N ILE A 74 13.09 -17.54 -12.56
CA ILE A 74 14.16 -17.62 -11.58
C ILE A 74 13.85 -18.70 -10.56
N HIS A 75 14.86 -19.47 -10.17
CA HIS A 75 14.72 -20.35 -9.00
C HIS A 75 14.76 -19.49 -7.74
N PRO A 76 13.65 -19.39 -6.98
CA PRO A 76 13.62 -18.64 -5.74
C PRO A 76 14.71 -19.16 -4.81
N LYS A 77 15.61 -18.29 -4.35
CA LYS A 77 16.46 -18.65 -3.22
C LYS A 77 15.60 -18.51 -1.97
N GLN A 78 15.43 -19.59 -1.22
CA GLN A 78 14.70 -19.53 0.04
C GLN A 78 15.53 -18.71 1.05
N ILE A 79 15.11 -17.48 1.32
CA ILE A 79 15.75 -16.61 2.33
C ILE A 79 15.03 -16.74 3.68
N TYR A 80 13.72 -17.02 3.66
CA TYR A 80 12.88 -17.13 4.84
C TYR A 80 11.95 -18.35 4.72
N GLN A 81 11.72 -19.04 5.84
CA GLN A 81 10.72 -20.10 5.95
C GLN A 81 9.79 -19.73 7.09
N ALA A 82 8.64 -19.16 6.74
CA ALA A 82 7.67 -18.69 7.72
C ALA A 82 6.24 -19.08 7.38
N PHE A 83 5.96 -19.44 6.12
CA PHE A 83 4.71 -20.10 5.74
C PHE A 83 4.92 -21.59 5.49
N GLU A 84 4.03 -22.39 6.05
CA GLU A 84 3.90 -23.82 5.76
C GLU A 84 3.10 -24.04 4.47
N ILE A 85 3.31 -25.18 3.83
CA ILE A 85 2.60 -25.56 2.61
C ILE A 85 1.12 -25.61 2.94
N ILE A 86 0.32 -25.08 2.02
CA ILE A 86 -1.11 -25.37 2.00
C ILE A 86 -1.24 -26.85 1.57
N GLU A 87 -1.42 -27.75 2.55
CA GLU A 87 -1.52 -29.21 2.33
C GLU A 87 -2.82 -29.63 1.60
N ASN A 88 -3.63 -28.67 1.16
CA ASN A 88 -4.87 -28.93 0.44
C ASN A 88 -4.58 -29.29 -1.03
N GLU A 89 -4.75 -30.56 -1.37
CA GLU A 89 -4.56 -31.12 -2.72
C GLU A 89 -5.35 -30.37 -3.80
N ALA A 90 -6.57 -29.90 -3.49
CA ALA A 90 -7.39 -29.16 -4.45
C ALA A 90 -6.76 -27.78 -4.77
N ILE A 91 -6.18 -27.11 -3.77
CA ILE A 91 -5.49 -25.82 -3.95
C ILE A 91 -4.22 -26.01 -4.77
N GLN A 92 -3.44 -27.05 -4.45
CA GLN A 92 -2.23 -27.39 -5.21
C GLN A 92 -2.55 -27.73 -6.67
N THR A 93 -3.58 -28.55 -6.91
CA THR A 93 -4.04 -28.91 -8.26
C THR A 93 -4.51 -27.69 -9.03
N GLN A 94 -5.32 -26.84 -8.39
CA GLN A 94 -5.80 -25.60 -9.00
C GLN A 94 -4.63 -24.68 -9.40
N PHE A 95 -3.66 -24.50 -8.51
CA PHE A 95 -2.47 -23.70 -8.79
C PHE A 95 -1.64 -24.29 -9.94
N GLN A 96 -1.43 -25.60 -9.94
CA GLN A 96 -0.74 -26.31 -11.01
C GLN A 96 -1.45 -26.14 -12.35
N MET A 97 -2.78 -26.21 -12.39
CA MET A 97 -3.53 -25.99 -13.62
C MET A 97 -3.44 -24.53 -14.11
N ALA A 98 -3.45 -23.57 -13.20
CA ALA A 98 -3.43 -22.14 -13.51
C ALA A 98 -2.07 -21.63 -14.00
N PHE A 99 -0.98 -22.09 -13.38
CA PHE A 99 0.37 -21.58 -13.61
C PHE A 99 1.32 -22.61 -14.20
N ASN A 100 0.84 -23.84 -14.46
CA ASN A 100 1.65 -24.95 -14.97
C ASN A 100 2.91 -25.21 -14.13
N MET A 101 2.82 -25.00 -12.81
CA MET A 101 3.92 -25.20 -11.87
C MET A 101 3.39 -25.65 -10.49
N PRO A 102 4.13 -26.49 -9.75
CA PRO A 102 3.66 -27.01 -8.48
C PRO A 102 3.66 -25.91 -7.43
N LEU A 103 2.67 -25.92 -6.53
CA LEU A 103 2.69 -25.02 -5.37
C LEU A 103 3.66 -25.58 -4.31
N SER A 104 4.84 -24.99 -4.19
CA SER A 104 5.85 -25.38 -3.20
C SER A 104 5.97 -24.35 -2.07
N ASN A 105 6.56 -24.76 -0.94
CA ASN A 105 6.94 -23.85 0.14
C ASN A 105 7.81 -22.69 -0.36
N GLU A 106 8.74 -22.97 -1.28
CA GLU A 106 9.65 -21.96 -1.83
C GLU A 106 8.86 -20.88 -2.57
N ILE A 107 7.86 -21.27 -3.37
CA ILE A 107 7.00 -20.32 -4.10
C ILE A 107 6.14 -19.51 -3.14
N ILE A 108 5.55 -20.15 -2.13
CA ILE A 108 4.75 -19.45 -1.12
C ILE A 108 5.62 -18.41 -0.39
N ASN A 109 6.76 -18.82 0.15
CA ASN A 109 7.65 -17.90 0.87
C ASN A 109 8.20 -16.79 -0.05
N PHE A 110 8.45 -17.08 -1.33
CA PHE A 110 8.88 -16.08 -2.31
C PHE A 110 7.81 -15.04 -2.66
N CYS A 111 6.56 -15.48 -2.85
CA CYS A 111 5.44 -14.62 -3.19
C CYS A 111 5.05 -13.72 -2.02
N PHE A 112 5.08 -14.26 -0.81
CA PHE A 112 4.66 -13.58 0.41
C PHE A 112 5.83 -13.03 1.22
N GLU A 113 7.05 -13.00 0.66
CA GLU A 113 8.25 -12.51 1.32
C GLU A 113 8.05 -11.12 1.94
N PHE A 114 7.32 -10.22 1.27
CA PHE A 114 7.06 -8.86 1.79
C PHE A 114 6.26 -8.84 3.11
N LEU A 115 5.48 -9.88 3.41
CA LEU A 115 4.79 -10.07 4.70
C LEU A 115 5.70 -10.74 5.75
N LEU A 116 6.74 -11.44 5.29
CA LEU A 116 7.66 -12.22 6.14
C LEU A 116 8.87 -11.43 6.58
N ILE A 117 9.32 -10.49 5.76
CA ILE A 117 10.34 -9.56 6.19
C ILE A 117 9.70 -8.76 7.34
N ASN A 118 10.39 -8.62 8.48
CA ASN A 118 10.07 -7.76 9.64
C ASN A 118 9.95 -6.26 9.28
N ARG A 119 9.42 -5.95 8.10
CA ARG A 119 9.24 -4.64 7.50
C ARG A 119 7.78 -4.25 7.34
N PHE A 120 6.85 -5.19 7.45
CA PHE A 120 5.42 -4.90 7.48
C PHE A 120 4.92 -4.98 8.93
N SER A 121 4.25 -3.92 9.37
CA SER A 121 3.64 -3.79 10.68
C SER A 121 2.14 -3.85 10.58
N PHE A 122 1.50 -4.62 11.46
CA PHE A 122 0.03 -4.69 11.55
C PHE A 122 -0.54 -3.89 12.72
N SER A 123 0.32 -3.44 13.64
CA SER A 123 -0.04 -2.60 14.78
C SER A 123 1.07 -1.60 15.07
N LEU A 124 0.74 -0.53 15.82
CA LEU A 124 1.76 0.42 16.27
C LEU A 124 2.78 -0.23 17.21
N GLU A 125 2.36 -1.22 17.99
CA GLU A 125 3.28 -2.00 18.84
C GLU A 125 4.34 -2.73 17.99
N GLN A 126 3.91 -3.40 16.92
CA GLN A 126 4.83 -4.05 15.99
C GLN A 126 5.73 -3.04 15.27
N ALA A 127 5.16 -1.91 14.84
CA ALA A 127 5.94 -0.84 14.22
C ALA A 127 7.01 -0.30 15.17
N SER A 128 6.68 -0.15 16.45
CA SER A 128 7.61 0.32 17.48
C SER A 128 8.74 -0.68 17.74
N LEU A 129 8.41 -1.98 17.81
CA LEU A 129 9.40 -3.05 17.96
C LEU A 129 10.35 -3.11 16.75
N GLN A 130 9.80 -3.03 15.53
CA GLN A 130 10.60 -3.02 14.30
C GLN A 130 11.46 -1.76 14.19
N ALA A 131 10.90 -0.60 14.55
CA ALA A 131 11.62 0.67 14.54
C ALA A 131 12.77 0.71 15.54
N ALA A 132 12.69 -0.03 16.65
CA ALA A 132 13.79 -0.13 17.61
C ALA A 132 15.06 -0.81 17.04
N GLU A 133 14.93 -1.54 15.93
CA GLU A 133 16.06 -2.23 15.27
C GLU A 133 16.88 -1.29 14.37
N SER A 134 16.36 -0.12 13.99
CA SER A 134 16.99 0.82 13.06
C SER A 134 16.75 2.28 13.45
N ALA A 135 17.84 3.06 13.57
CA ALA A 135 17.73 4.49 13.87
C ALA A 135 16.93 5.27 12.80
N GLU A 136 16.97 4.82 11.54
CA GLU A 136 16.21 5.40 10.45
C GLU A 136 14.71 5.12 10.61
N ASP A 137 14.34 3.87 10.90
CA ASP A 137 12.94 3.46 11.11
C ASP A 137 12.38 4.12 12.39
N ALA A 138 13.18 4.23 13.46
CA ALA A 138 12.82 4.96 14.68
C ALA A 138 12.52 6.44 14.40
N ARG A 139 13.37 7.10 13.60
CA ARG A 139 13.16 8.50 13.21
C ARG A 139 11.90 8.64 12.34
N LEU A 140 11.72 7.76 11.36
CA LEU A 140 10.54 7.75 10.49
C LEU A 140 9.25 7.63 11.31
N LEU A 141 9.17 6.63 12.20
CA LEU A 141 7.97 6.41 13.02
C LEU A 141 7.67 7.62 13.90
N LYS A 142 8.69 8.17 14.58
CA LYS A 142 8.54 9.36 15.42
C LYS A 142 8.08 10.59 14.61
N ASN A 143 8.63 10.79 13.43
CA ASN A 143 8.26 11.90 12.55
C ASN A 143 6.80 11.77 12.08
N LEU A 144 6.36 10.55 11.75
CA LEU A 144 4.96 10.29 11.40
C LEU A 144 4.01 10.55 12.56
N GLU A 145 4.34 10.06 13.77
CA GLU A 145 3.56 10.36 14.98
C GLU A 145 3.44 11.86 15.21
N THR A 146 4.56 12.58 15.12
CA THR A 146 4.62 14.03 15.30
C THR A 146 3.75 14.75 14.26
N LEU A 147 3.88 14.40 12.98
CA LEU A 147 3.11 15.02 11.90
C LEU A 147 1.60 14.82 12.10
N ILE A 148 1.19 13.59 12.40
CA ILE A 148 -0.23 13.28 12.61
C ILE A 148 -0.76 13.98 13.87
N ASP A 149 0.02 14.07 14.94
CA ASP A 149 -0.39 14.75 16.18
C ASP A 149 -0.51 16.26 15.97
N VAL A 150 0.42 16.88 15.24
CA VAL A 150 0.33 18.31 14.85
C VAL A 150 -0.92 18.57 14.00
N ILE A 151 -1.22 17.71 13.05
CA ILE A 151 -2.43 17.81 12.22
C ILE A 151 -3.70 17.70 13.09
N LEU A 152 -3.75 16.72 14.00
CA LEU A 152 -4.88 16.51 14.91
C LEU A 152 -5.09 17.67 15.89
N SER A 153 -4.00 18.31 16.34
CA SER A 153 -4.04 19.44 17.26
C SER A 153 -4.60 20.73 16.64
N ASN A 154 -4.64 20.83 15.30
CA ASN A 154 -5.24 21.96 14.59
C ASN A 154 -6.78 21.83 14.49
N ASP A 155 -7.43 21.89 15.65
CA ASP A 155 -8.80 22.27 16.04
C ASP A 155 -10.06 22.02 15.16
N LYS A 156 -10.00 21.33 14.02
CA LYS A 156 -11.21 20.93 13.26
C LYS A 156 -11.14 19.54 12.64
N VAL A 157 -10.13 18.76 13.02
CA VAL A 157 -9.80 17.51 12.31
C VAL A 157 -9.95 16.35 13.26
N SER A 158 -11.01 15.56 13.06
CA SER A 158 -11.06 14.21 13.58
C SER A 158 -10.53 13.29 12.50
N ILE A 159 -9.36 12.70 12.75
CA ILE A 159 -8.91 11.55 11.96
C ILE A 159 -9.39 10.32 12.71
N LYS A 160 -10.41 9.66 12.16
CA LYS A 160 -11.04 8.49 12.79
C LYS A 160 -10.10 7.27 12.91
N ASN A 161 -8.90 7.33 12.33
CA ASN A 161 -8.00 6.18 12.23
C ASN A 161 -6.50 6.58 12.31
N ARG A 162 -6.09 7.28 13.38
CA ARG A 162 -4.70 7.72 13.63
C ARG A 162 -3.69 6.58 13.47
N GLU A 163 -3.90 5.49 14.20
CA GLU A 163 -2.97 4.35 14.20
C GLU A 163 -2.83 3.73 12.82
N TYR A 164 -3.96 3.53 12.13
CA TYR A 164 -3.98 3.01 10.77
C TYR A 164 -3.15 3.86 9.80
N MET A 165 -3.27 5.18 9.84
CA MET A 165 -2.47 6.04 8.96
C MET A 165 -0.97 5.91 9.24
N ILE A 166 -0.58 5.96 10.52
CA ILE A 166 0.83 5.86 10.91
C ILE A 166 1.39 4.53 10.43
N ILE A 167 0.69 3.42 10.69
CA ILE A 167 1.10 2.09 10.26
C ILE A 167 1.18 1.99 8.74
N ASN A 168 0.16 2.49 8.02
CA ASN A 168 0.11 2.39 6.57
C ASN A 168 1.26 3.19 5.92
N ILE A 169 1.47 4.43 6.38
CA ILE A 169 2.57 5.25 5.88
C ILE A 169 3.94 4.63 6.23
N PHE A 170 4.11 4.15 7.47
CA PHE A 170 5.34 3.50 7.91
C PHE A 170 5.68 2.27 7.04
N ASN A 171 4.68 1.44 6.76
CA ASN A 171 4.83 0.28 5.87
C ASN A 171 5.18 0.70 4.46
N ILE A 172 4.47 1.68 3.89
CA ILE A 172 4.69 2.11 2.51
C ILE A 172 6.11 2.65 2.35
N VAL A 173 6.58 3.55 3.23
CA VAL A 173 7.94 4.10 3.15
C VAL A 173 9.00 3.00 3.23
N ARG A 174 8.81 1.98 4.08
CA ARG A 174 9.73 0.83 4.22
C ARG A 174 9.62 -0.19 3.10
N MET A 175 8.52 -0.20 2.34
CA MET A 175 8.31 -1.06 1.17
C MET A 175 8.80 -0.42 -0.13
N THR A 176 8.74 0.91 -0.23
CA THR A 176 9.07 1.68 -1.42
C THR A 176 10.59 1.79 -1.63
N TYR A 177 11.12 0.93 -2.49
CA TYR A 177 12.51 1.02 -3.00
C TYR A 177 12.57 1.43 -4.47
N SER A 178 11.58 2.20 -4.95
CA SER A 178 11.35 2.64 -6.34
C SER A 178 10.68 1.60 -7.27
N PRO A 179 9.89 2.02 -8.28
CA PRO A 179 9.09 3.25 -8.37
C PRO A 179 7.61 2.98 -8.01
N THR A 180 6.90 3.96 -7.46
CA THR A 180 5.45 3.87 -7.15
C THR A 180 4.57 4.08 -8.40
N PHE A 181 5.15 4.55 -9.50
CA PHE A 181 4.54 4.73 -10.82
C PHE A 181 5.58 4.55 -11.94
N ILE A 182 5.17 4.32 -13.18
CA ILE A 182 6.08 4.24 -14.33
C ILE A 182 6.05 5.53 -15.15
N LEU A 183 4.86 5.98 -15.56
CA LEU A 183 4.70 7.20 -16.37
C LEU A 183 3.81 8.22 -15.66
N TYR A 184 2.83 7.76 -14.88
CA TYR A 184 1.79 8.61 -14.30
C TYR A 184 1.80 8.60 -12.78
N ASP A 185 2.32 9.68 -12.20
CA ASP A 185 2.19 9.96 -10.77
C ASP A 185 0.78 10.45 -10.44
N ARG A 186 -0.12 9.50 -10.15
CA ARG A 186 -1.50 9.82 -9.75
C ARG A 186 -1.57 10.61 -8.44
N ASN A 187 -0.59 10.43 -7.57
CA ASN A 187 -0.57 11.07 -6.26
C ASN A 187 -0.24 12.55 -6.46
N LEU A 188 0.76 12.87 -7.29
CA LEU A 188 1.04 14.24 -7.69
C LEU A 188 -0.15 14.92 -8.38
N ASP A 189 -0.82 14.25 -9.33
CA ASP A 189 -1.99 14.84 -10.00
C ASP A 189 -3.11 15.18 -9.00
N PHE A 190 -3.39 14.26 -8.07
CA PHE A 190 -4.33 14.51 -6.97
C PHE A 190 -3.90 15.71 -6.12
N LEU A 191 -2.62 15.77 -5.73
CA LEU A 191 -2.09 16.85 -4.89
C LEU A 191 -2.13 18.20 -5.60
N GLU A 192 -1.81 18.25 -6.90
CA GLU A 192 -1.91 19.46 -7.71
C GLU A 192 -3.36 19.91 -7.92
N HIS A 193 -4.30 18.97 -8.00
CA HIS A 193 -5.72 19.31 -7.98
C HIS A 193 -6.15 19.87 -6.63
N LEU A 194 -5.78 19.20 -5.53
CA LEU A 194 -6.13 19.61 -4.17
C LEU A 194 -5.50 20.96 -3.81
N LYS A 195 -4.29 21.24 -4.28
CA LYS A 195 -3.63 22.54 -4.13
C LYS A 195 -4.43 23.67 -4.78
N LYS A 196 -5.17 23.40 -5.85
CA LYS A 196 -6.03 24.38 -6.52
C LYS A 196 -7.36 24.58 -5.81
N THR A 197 -7.97 23.49 -5.32
CA THR A 197 -9.29 23.54 -4.68
C THR A 197 -9.21 23.94 -3.20
N GLU A 198 -8.18 23.46 -2.49
CA GLU A 198 -8.01 23.56 -1.04
C GLU A 198 -6.60 24.04 -0.64
N ALA A 199 -6.12 25.08 -1.33
CA ALA A 199 -4.75 25.61 -1.21
C ALA A 199 -4.28 25.82 0.24
N LYS A 200 -5.17 26.31 1.12
CA LYS A 200 -4.83 26.59 2.52
C LYS A 200 -4.45 25.31 3.27
N ILE A 201 -5.26 24.26 3.14
CA ILE A 201 -5.02 22.99 3.83
C ILE A 201 -3.77 22.33 3.26
N TYR A 202 -3.68 22.25 1.93
CA TYR A 202 -2.50 21.68 1.28
C TYR A 202 -1.21 22.37 1.74
N THR A 203 -1.14 23.71 1.66
CA THR A 203 0.08 24.47 2.01
C THR A 203 0.45 24.31 3.49
N GLN A 204 -0.55 24.22 4.38
CA GLN A 204 -0.30 23.98 5.80
C GLN A 204 0.33 22.61 6.05
N VAL A 205 -0.23 21.55 5.45
CA VAL A 205 0.27 20.18 5.63
C VAL A 205 1.62 19.98 4.96
N ASP A 206 1.81 20.55 3.77
CA ASP A 206 3.06 20.51 3.02
C ASP A 206 4.20 21.19 3.81
N ALA A 207 3.94 22.36 4.40
CA ALA A 207 4.92 23.05 5.24
C ALA A 207 5.25 22.27 6.54
N MET A 208 4.24 21.67 7.19
CA MET A 208 4.47 20.82 8.37
C MET A 208 5.28 19.58 8.02
N PHE A 209 5.02 18.99 6.85
CA PHE A 209 5.78 17.85 6.35
C PHE A 209 7.25 18.24 6.16
N ASP A 210 7.52 19.34 5.46
CA ASP A 210 8.89 19.79 5.19
C ASP A 210 9.66 20.13 6.47
N GLU A 211 8.99 20.75 7.45
CA GLU A 211 9.58 21.03 8.77
C GLU A 211 9.97 19.76 9.53
N ILE A 212 9.15 18.71 9.47
CA ILE A 212 9.37 17.47 10.23
C ILE A 212 10.36 16.54 9.55
N PHE A 213 10.32 16.45 8.22
CA PHE A 213 11.11 15.48 7.47
C PHE A 213 12.43 16.04 6.92
N GLU A 214 12.63 17.35 6.84
CA GLU A 214 13.92 17.99 6.48
C GLU A 214 14.61 17.33 5.26
N ASP A 215 13.87 17.08 4.18
CA ASP A 215 14.34 16.40 2.95
C ASP A 215 14.87 14.96 3.12
N SER A 216 14.59 14.31 4.25
CA SER A 216 15.01 12.91 4.50
C SER A 216 14.32 11.86 3.62
N LEU A 217 13.31 12.27 2.85
CA LEU A 217 12.51 11.41 1.99
C LEU A 217 12.59 11.87 0.53
N SER A 218 12.47 10.93 -0.39
CA SER A 218 12.34 11.24 -1.82
C SER A 218 11.04 12.01 -2.12
N LEU A 219 11.02 12.70 -3.26
CA LEU A 219 9.85 13.46 -3.70
C LEU A 219 8.63 12.55 -3.90
N GLU A 220 8.85 11.36 -4.44
CA GLU A 220 7.81 10.34 -4.65
C GLU A 220 7.23 9.85 -3.32
N GLN A 221 8.09 9.62 -2.31
CA GLN A 221 7.63 9.29 -0.97
C GLN A 221 6.84 10.44 -0.34
N LYS A 222 7.27 11.70 -0.54
CA LYS A 222 6.50 12.86 -0.10
C LYS A 222 5.10 12.89 -0.74
N HIS A 223 4.99 12.67 -2.05
CA HIS A 223 3.69 12.64 -2.74
C HIS A 223 2.78 11.56 -2.17
N GLU A 224 3.30 10.36 -1.93
CA GLU A 224 2.53 9.25 -1.37
C GLU A 224 2.02 9.55 0.04
N ILE A 225 2.89 10.07 0.91
CA ILE A 225 2.54 10.38 2.29
C ILE A 225 1.48 11.48 2.34
N LEU A 226 1.68 12.56 1.59
CA LEU A 226 0.72 13.65 1.51
C LEU A 226 -0.62 13.17 0.95
N TYR A 227 -0.62 12.33 -0.08
CA TYR A 227 -1.83 11.71 -0.61
C TYR A 227 -2.59 10.93 0.47
N ILE A 228 -1.92 10.06 1.25
CA ILE A 228 -2.56 9.25 2.30
C ILE A 228 -3.16 10.15 3.38
N ILE A 229 -2.39 11.12 3.87
CA ILE A 229 -2.84 12.05 4.91
C ILE A 229 -4.06 12.83 4.45
N LEU A 230 -3.99 13.42 3.26
CA LEU A 230 -5.02 14.33 2.75
C LEU A 230 -6.28 13.58 2.27
N SER A 231 -6.14 12.34 1.79
CA SER A 231 -7.29 11.49 1.42
C SER A 231 -8.05 10.95 2.64
N HIS A 232 -7.36 10.72 3.76
CA HIS A 232 -7.98 10.28 5.02
C HIS A 232 -8.39 11.43 5.94
N TRP A 233 -8.15 12.67 5.53
CA TRP A 233 -8.57 13.87 6.23
C TRP A 233 -10.09 14.07 6.11
N SER A 234 -10.86 13.35 6.93
CA SER A 234 -12.34 13.45 6.96
C SER A 234 -12.86 14.81 7.43
N GLY A 235 -12.01 15.63 8.08
CA GLY A 235 -12.38 16.96 8.55
C GLY A 235 -12.34 18.06 7.49
N SER A 236 -11.74 17.87 6.30
CA SER A 236 -11.57 18.96 5.35
C SER A 236 -12.89 19.21 4.63
N LEU A 237 -13.43 18.21 3.94
CA LEU A 237 -14.65 18.36 3.14
C LEU A 237 -15.89 18.73 3.97
N ASP A 238 -16.05 18.14 5.16
CA ASP A 238 -17.20 18.42 6.03
C ASP A 238 -17.10 19.78 6.75
N SER A 239 -15.87 20.30 7.01
CA SER A 239 -15.70 21.63 7.61
C SER A 239 -15.67 22.77 6.58
N LEU A 240 -15.42 22.45 5.31
CA LEU A 240 -15.44 23.37 4.17
C LEU A 240 -16.84 23.52 3.56
N HIS A 241 -17.67 22.49 3.65
CA HIS A 241 -19.09 22.53 3.34
C HIS A 241 -19.92 22.14 4.56
N PRO A 242 -20.08 23.02 5.57
CA PRO A 242 -21.15 22.82 6.55
C PRO A 242 -22.44 22.69 5.76
N ARG A 243 -23.08 21.51 5.83
CA ARG A 243 -24.34 21.25 5.15
C ARG A 243 -25.37 22.30 5.61
N ASN A 244 -25.54 23.36 4.82
CA ASN A 244 -26.72 24.22 4.86
C ASN A 244 -27.91 23.48 4.23
N TYR A 245 -28.21 22.28 4.73
CA TYR A 245 -29.47 21.60 4.48
C TYR A 245 -30.42 21.98 5.62
N ASN A 246 -30.93 23.21 5.59
CA ASN A 246 -32.16 23.64 6.29
C ASN A 246 -32.45 25.11 5.99
N SER A 247 -33.09 25.41 4.84
CA SER A 247 -33.96 26.60 4.69
C SER A 247 -34.60 26.83 3.31
N GLN A 248 -34.40 25.98 2.28
CA GLN A 248 -35.03 26.22 0.96
C GLN A 248 -36.11 25.22 0.50
N CYS A 249 -36.53 24.28 1.35
CA CYS A 249 -37.73 23.45 1.09
C CYS A 249 -38.92 23.80 2.00
N ARG A 250 -39.10 25.09 2.29
CA ARG A 250 -40.38 25.65 2.75
C ARG A 250 -40.60 26.92 1.96
N ASN A 251 -41.11 26.80 0.73
CA ASN A 251 -41.85 27.82 -0.03
C ASN A 251 -41.82 27.50 -1.53
N LEU A 252 -42.30 26.32 -1.93
CA LEU A 252 -42.98 26.17 -3.21
C LEU A 252 -44.19 25.26 -2.96
N ARG A 253 -45.33 25.77 -3.42
CA ARG A 253 -46.71 25.39 -3.11
C ARG A 253 -47.05 23.96 -3.52
#